data_AF-F0IC80-F1
#
_entry.id   AF-F0IC80-F1
#
_cell.length_a   1.000
_cell.length_b   1.000
_cell.length_c   1.000
_cell.angle_alpha   90.00
_cell.angle_beta   90.00
_cell.angle_gamma   90.00
#
_symmetry.space_group_name_H-M   'P 1'
#
loop_
_entity.id
_entity.type
_entity.pdbx_description
1 polymer ?
#
loop_
_entity_poly.entity_id
_entity_poly.type
_entity_poly.pdbx_seq_one_letter_code
_entity_poly.pdbx_strand_id
1 'polypeptide(L)'
;MNALKQVIKELNFTEDFQKLILHQIKIPILDTYNPVWEYWYPHPPCLIPLFLGTGAEYTGLLHHFFCDRKQIFVDDSLEWSYFSERASNEKQFVTLMILDMLEIEEELTEEIEQFCKDIHYSEDDLQKIVTYWDEYGYGKEHTSPLVYFTDRETIIPFGDIERSGYEGDFPASMNHIDTALCYNACNFEIEDINRITDLKNIPNWLREDTDKKALFYNYLSQNNLKEAWFSLNSKGWKLKDVAEALMQLRDKTNDKLFHQIADYWVYTYELSDCDETEEY
;
A
#
# COMPACT_ATOMS: atom_id res chain seq x y z
N MET A 1 -3.05 -15.29 -11.79
CA MET A 1 -3.80 -15.93 -10.68
C MET A 1 -2.97 -16.88 -9.81
N ASN A 2 -2.30 -17.92 -10.33
CA ASN A 2 -1.57 -18.89 -9.46
C ASN A 2 -0.37 -18.28 -8.72
N ALA A 3 0.37 -17.37 -9.34
CA ALA A 3 1.49 -16.67 -8.71
C ALA A 3 1.03 -15.74 -7.57
N LEU A 4 0.04 -14.87 -7.83
CA LEU A 4 -0.57 -14.03 -6.79
C LEU A 4 -1.11 -14.85 -5.59
N LYS A 5 -1.75 -15.99 -5.86
CA LYS A 5 -2.21 -16.92 -4.81
C LYS A 5 -1.08 -17.45 -3.93
N GLN A 6 0.14 -17.59 -4.47
CA GLN A 6 1.30 -18.00 -3.68
C GLN A 6 1.83 -16.85 -2.85
N VAL A 7 1.95 -15.64 -3.43
CA VAL A 7 2.35 -14.42 -2.73
C VAL A 7 1.43 -14.16 -1.52
N ILE A 8 0.11 -14.15 -1.75
CA ILE A 8 -0.90 -13.93 -0.69
C ILE A 8 -0.77 -14.91 0.47
N LYS A 9 -0.42 -16.18 0.20
CA LYS A 9 -0.23 -17.19 1.24
C LYS A 9 1.00 -16.95 2.11
N GLU A 10 2.06 -16.37 1.54
CA GLU A 10 3.28 -16.06 2.29
C GLU A 10 3.20 -14.71 3.03
N LEU A 11 2.25 -13.83 2.69
CA LEU A 11 2.03 -12.54 3.36
C LEU A 11 1.39 -12.65 4.76
N ASN A 12 1.20 -13.87 5.28
CA ASN A 12 0.66 -14.15 6.62
C ASN A 12 -0.72 -13.53 6.91
N PHE A 13 -1.52 -13.24 5.88
CA PHE A 13 -2.87 -12.75 6.07
C PHE A 13 -3.80 -13.79 6.69
N THR A 14 -4.87 -13.37 7.37
CA THR A 14 -5.92 -14.28 7.84
C THR A 14 -6.61 -15.00 6.68
N GLU A 15 -7.14 -16.19 6.91
CA GLU A 15 -7.78 -16.99 5.85
C GLU A 15 -8.92 -16.24 5.16
N ASP A 16 -9.71 -15.47 5.92
CA ASP A 16 -10.83 -14.72 5.38
C ASP A 16 -10.37 -13.52 4.56
N PHE A 17 -9.32 -12.83 4.99
CA PHE A 17 -8.72 -11.75 4.19
C PHE A 17 -8.09 -12.28 2.90
N GLN A 18 -7.47 -13.48 2.93
CA GLN A 18 -7.00 -14.13 1.70
C GLN A 18 -8.16 -14.48 0.76
N LYS A 19 -9.29 -14.97 1.27
CA LYS A 19 -10.50 -15.23 0.46
C LYS A 19 -11.06 -13.95 -0.13
N LEU A 20 -11.03 -12.84 0.62
CA LEU A 20 -11.45 -11.52 0.18
C LEU A 20 -10.61 -11.04 -1.01
N ILE A 21 -9.28 -10.99 -0.87
CA ILE A 21 -8.35 -10.59 -1.97
C ILE A 21 -8.50 -11.50 -3.19
N LEU A 22 -8.77 -12.79 -2.97
CA LEU A 22 -8.95 -13.77 -4.05
C LEU A 22 -10.37 -13.79 -4.63
N HIS A 23 -11.24 -12.86 -4.23
CA HIS A 23 -12.64 -12.77 -4.67
C HIS A 23 -13.43 -14.07 -4.50
N GLN A 24 -13.10 -14.84 -3.46
CA GLN A 24 -13.86 -16.02 -3.04
C GLN A 24 -15.02 -15.65 -2.11
N ILE A 25 -14.94 -14.46 -1.51
CA ILE A 25 -16.04 -13.79 -0.83
C ILE A 25 -16.46 -12.61 -1.70
N LYS A 26 -17.78 -12.44 -1.90
CA LYS A 26 -18.31 -11.33 -2.68
C LYS A 26 -18.16 -10.04 -1.88
N ILE A 27 -17.57 -9.01 -2.49
CA ILE A 27 -17.56 -7.66 -1.95
C ILE A 27 -18.81 -6.97 -2.52
N PRO A 28 -19.81 -6.64 -1.68
CA PRO A 28 -21.01 -5.96 -2.16
C PRO A 28 -20.77 -4.47 -2.34
N ILE A 29 -21.60 -3.82 -3.17
CA ILE A 29 -21.74 -2.36 -3.32
C ILE A 29 -20.52 -1.66 -3.95
N LEU A 30 -19.31 -1.96 -3.47
CA LEU A 30 -18.07 -1.30 -3.84
C LEU A 30 -17.56 -1.81 -5.19
N ASP A 31 -17.47 -0.91 -6.16
CA ASP A 31 -16.85 -1.13 -7.47
C ASP A 31 -15.36 -0.76 -7.51
N THR A 32 -14.78 -0.39 -6.37
CA THR A 32 -13.36 0.01 -6.23
C THR A 32 -12.44 -1.11 -5.74
N TYR A 33 -12.98 -2.28 -5.41
CA TYR A 33 -12.19 -3.43 -4.94
C TYR A 33 -12.22 -4.57 -5.95
N ASN A 34 -11.88 -4.31 -7.22
CA ASN A 34 -11.88 -5.33 -8.28
C ASN A 34 -10.61 -6.20 -8.25
N PRO A 35 -10.60 -7.35 -8.94
CA PRO A 35 -9.43 -8.21 -8.95
C PRO A 35 -8.26 -7.63 -9.74
N VAL A 36 -7.08 -7.58 -9.13
CA VAL A 36 -5.84 -7.08 -9.76
C VAL A 36 -5.31 -7.93 -10.92
N TRP A 37 -5.92 -9.08 -11.22
CA TRP A 37 -5.56 -9.89 -12.39
C TRP A 37 -6.38 -9.53 -13.64
N GLU A 38 -7.31 -8.58 -13.55
CA GLU A 38 -8.06 -8.10 -14.71
C GLU A 38 -7.24 -7.12 -15.55
N TYR A 39 -6.42 -6.30 -14.91
CA TYR A 39 -5.54 -5.36 -15.60
C TYR A 39 -4.28 -5.05 -14.77
N TRP A 40 -3.19 -4.75 -15.45
CA TRP A 40 -1.92 -4.36 -14.84
C TRP A 40 -1.56 -2.92 -15.21
N TYR A 41 -1.32 -2.10 -14.19
CA TYR A 41 -0.84 -0.73 -14.30
C TYR A 41 0.59 -0.63 -13.75
N PRO A 42 1.39 0.30 -14.27
CA PRO A 42 2.72 0.59 -13.74
C PRO A 42 2.69 0.87 -12.23
N HIS A 43 3.52 0.17 -11.46
CA HIS A 43 3.70 0.42 -10.02
C HIS A 43 5.08 -0.07 -9.57
N PRO A 44 5.67 0.53 -8.52
CA PRO A 44 6.96 0.09 -7.99
C PRO A 44 6.84 -1.29 -7.32
N PRO A 45 7.88 -2.15 -7.40
CA PRO A 45 7.87 -3.50 -6.81
C PRO A 45 7.61 -3.58 -5.29
N CYS A 46 7.75 -2.49 -4.54
CA CYS A 46 7.42 -2.44 -3.12
C CYS A 46 5.92 -2.41 -2.84
N LEU A 47 5.10 -2.06 -3.83
CA LEU A 47 3.66 -2.20 -3.75
C LEU A 47 3.25 -3.60 -4.20
N ILE A 48 2.46 -4.28 -3.37
CA ILE A 48 1.80 -5.53 -3.72
C ILE A 48 0.32 -5.21 -3.95
N PRO A 49 -0.15 -5.10 -5.20
CA PRO A 49 -1.55 -4.81 -5.47
C PRO A 49 -2.44 -5.92 -4.94
N LEU A 50 -3.48 -5.55 -4.19
CA LEU A 50 -4.49 -6.48 -3.67
C LEU A 50 -5.84 -6.29 -4.36
N PHE A 51 -6.21 -5.03 -4.61
CA PHE A 51 -7.43 -4.66 -5.31
C PHE A 51 -7.17 -3.57 -6.34
N LEU A 52 -8.02 -3.51 -7.36
CA LEU A 52 -8.00 -2.52 -8.42
C LEU A 52 -9.28 -1.67 -8.38
N GLY A 53 -9.11 -0.38 -8.20
CA GLY A 53 -10.16 0.63 -8.22
C GLY A 53 -10.38 1.25 -9.59
N THR A 54 -11.36 2.15 -9.63
CA THR A 54 -11.63 2.99 -10.82
C THR A 54 -10.46 3.95 -11.06
N GLY A 55 -10.12 4.22 -12.32
CA GLY A 55 -9.11 5.24 -12.64
C GLY A 55 -7.66 4.77 -12.46
N ALA A 56 -7.39 3.46 -12.55
CA ALA A 56 -6.06 2.89 -12.37
C ALA A 56 -5.48 3.08 -10.96
N GLU A 57 -6.35 2.97 -9.96
CA GLU A 57 -5.98 3.05 -8.55
C GLU A 57 -5.75 1.65 -7.99
N TYR A 58 -4.63 1.45 -7.33
CA TYR A 58 -4.36 0.24 -6.58
C TYR A 58 -4.60 0.48 -5.10
N THR A 59 -5.35 -0.43 -4.48
CA THR A 59 -5.26 -0.61 -3.03
C THR A 59 -4.40 -1.85 -2.78
N GLY A 60 -3.32 -1.68 -2.05
CA GLY A 60 -2.27 -2.70 -1.93
C GLY A 60 -1.58 -2.72 -0.58
N LEU A 61 -0.66 -3.67 -0.43
CA LEU A 61 0.24 -3.76 0.71
C LEU A 61 1.59 -3.16 0.34
N LEU A 62 2.04 -2.14 1.07
CA LEU A 62 3.40 -1.65 0.97
C LEU A 62 4.33 -2.54 1.79
N HIS A 63 5.33 -3.11 1.14
CA HIS A 63 6.29 -4.01 1.77
C HIS A 63 7.72 -3.64 1.38
N HIS A 64 8.50 -3.16 2.37
CA HIS A 64 9.91 -2.91 2.18
C HIS A 64 10.76 -4.09 2.63
N PHE A 65 11.50 -4.65 1.69
CA PHE A 65 12.52 -5.64 1.99
C PHE A 65 13.81 -4.99 2.47
N PHE A 66 14.63 -5.79 3.16
CA PHE A 66 15.97 -5.41 3.63
C PHE A 66 16.01 -4.25 4.64
N CYS A 67 14.86 -3.87 5.21
CA CYS A 67 14.77 -3.02 6.39
C CYS A 67 13.74 -3.57 7.38
N ASP A 68 13.80 -3.10 8.61
CA ASP A 68 12.80 -3.41 9.63
C ASP A 68 11.72 -2.33 9.58
N ARG A 69 10.64 -2.62 8.88
CA ARG A 69 9.49 -1.73 8.74
C ARG A 69 8.19 -2.52 8.70
N LYS A 70 7.16 -2.00 9.37
CA LYS A 70 5.83 -2.61 9.35
C LYS A 70 5.25 -2.54 7.94
N GLN A 71 4.52 -3.57 7.56
CA GLN A 71 3.67 -3.52 6.39
C GLN A 71 2.46 -2.65 6.69
N ILE A 72 2.04 -1.87 5.70
CA ILE A 72 0.83 -1.04 5.78
C ILE A 72 0.07 -1.18 4.47
N PHE A 73 -1.24 -0.98 4.54
CA PHE A 73 -2.09 -0.85 3.37
C PHE A 73 -2.05 0.58 2.88
N VAL A 74 -1.90 0.73 1.57
CA VAL A 74 -1.84 2.03 0.91
C VAL A 74 -2.75 2.03 -0.31
N ASP A 75 -3.20 3.22 -0.69
CA ASP A 75 -3.75 3.47 -2.01
C ASP A 75 -2.67 4.15 -2.86
N ASP A 76 -2.56 3.71 -4.12
CA ASP A 76 -1.68 4.24 -5.13
C ASP A 76 -2.51 4.65 -6.35
N SER A 77 -2.45 5.92 -6.70
CA SER A 77 -3.06 6.45 -7.92
C SER A 77 -1.96 6.89 -8.87
N LEU A 78 -2.03 6.41 -10.12
CA LEU A 78 -1.12 6.85 -11.19
C LEU A 78 -1.11 8.38 -11.35
N GLU A 79 -2.21 9.06 -10.99
CA GLU A 79 -2.29 10.51 -11.08
C GLU A 79 -1.51 11.24 -9.98
N TRP A 80 -1.48 10.68 -8.77
CA TRP A 80 -0.93 11.38 -7.60
C TRP A 80 0.57 11.18 -7.44
N SER A 81 1.13 10.13 -8.03
CA SER A 81 2.56 9.81 -7.95
C SER A 81 3.07 9.63 -6.51
N TYR A 82 2.19 9.40 -5.53
CA TYR A 82 2.54 9.08 -4.16
C TYR A 82 1.49 8.13 -3.56
N PHE A 83 1.88 7.40 -2.53
CA PHE A 83 1.03 6.50 -1.77
C PHE A 83 0.31 7.25 -0.65
N SER A 84 -0.98 7.01 -0.49
CA SER A 84 -1.74 7.41 0.70
C SER A 84 -1.93 6.22 1.65
N GLU A 85 -1.67 6.42 2.94
CA GLU A 85 -1.90 5.40 3.96
C GLU A 85 -3.40 5.09 4.08
N ARG A 86 -3.77 3.81 3.95
CA ARG A 86 -5.15 3.35 4.07
C ARG A 86 -5.42 2.70 5.43
N ALA A 87 -4.59 1.74 5.83
CA ALA A 87 -4.74 1.02 7.09
C ALA A 87 -3.42 0.40 7.56
N SER A 88 -3.23 0.22 8.86
CA SER A 88 -2.06 -0.45 9.45
C SER A 88 -2.27 -1.96 9.66
N ASN A 89 -3.50 -2.47 9.56
CA ASN A 89 -3.81 -3.89 9.67
C ASN A 89 -5.12 -4.29 8.97
N GLU A 90 -5.35 -5.60 8.82
CA GLU A 90 -6.53 -6.15 8.15
C GLU A 90 -7.86 -5.70 8.76
N LYS A 91 -7.91 -5.57 10.09
CA LYS A 91 -9.15 -5.17 10.77
C LYS A 91 -9.51 -3.73 10.47
N GLN A 92 -8.53 -2.84 10.52
CA GLN A 92 -8.69 -1.45 10.09
C GLN A 92 -9.12 -1.36 8.63
N PHE A 93 -8.48 -2.14 7.74
CA PHE A 93 -8.83 -2.20 6.33
C PHE A 93 -10.29 -2.58 6.11
N VAL A 94 -10.74 -3.68 6.70
CA VAL A 94 -12.12 -4.17 6.59
C VAL A 94 -13.11 -3.20 7.23
N THR A 95 -12.77 -2.58 8.37
CA THR A 95 -13.59 -1.54 8.98
C THR A 95 -13.85 -0.38 8.00
N LEU A 96 -12.82 0.08 7.28
CA LEU A 96 -12.96 1.14 6.29
C LEU A 96 -13.80 0.70 5.09
N MET A 97 -13.64 -0.54 4.62
CA MET A 97 -14.53 -1.08 3.58
C MET A 97 -16.00 -1.07 4.00
N ILE A 98 -16.31 -1.47 5.24
CA ILE A 98 -17.69 -1.47 5.74
C ILE A 98 -18.22 -0.03 5.85
N LEU A 99 -17.39 0.93 6.28
CA LEU A 99 -17.77 2.35 6.28
C LEU A 99 -18.06 2.89 4.87
N ASP A 100 -17.23 2.53 3.87
CA ASP A 100 -17.47 2.91 2.48
C ASP A 100 -18.82 2.35 1.99
N MET A 101 -19.18 1.11 2.36
CA MET A 101 -20.48 0.50 2.01
C MET A 101 -21.66 1.23 2.66
N LEU A 102 -21.55 1.56 3.95
CA LEU A 102 -22.57 2.30 4.68
C LEU A 102 -22.77 3.71 4.10
N GLU A 103 -21.70 4.36 3.65
CA GLU A 103 -21.79 5.68 3.02
C GLU A 103 -22.52 5.63 1.67
N ILE A 104 -22.30 4.58 0.86
CA ILE A 104 -22.96 4.45 -0.44
C ILE A 104 -24.45 4.09 -0.29
N GLU A 105 -24.77 3.17 0.61
CA GLU A 105 -26.15 2.71 0.80
C GLU A 105 -26.98 3.61 1.72
N GLU A 106 -26.32 4.47 2.50
CA GLU A 106 -26.93 5.32 3.54
C GLU A 106 -27.72 4.52 4.61
N GLU A 107 -27.47 3.21 4.74
CA GLU A 107 -28.02 2.35 5.79
C GLU A 107 -27.26 1.01 5.91
N LEU A 108 -27.45 0.30 7.03
CA LEU A 108 -27.01 -1.09 7.17
C LEU A 108 -27.98 -2.02 6.43
N THR A 109 -27.58 -2.51 5.26
CA THR A 109 -28.38 -3.45 4.45
C THR A 109 -28.10 -4.91 4.80
N GLU A 110 -29.02 -5.82 4.42
CA GLU A 110 -28.82 -7.27 4.55
C GLU A 110 -27.58 -7.76 3.79
N GLU A 111 -27.19 -7.08 2.71
CA GLU A 111 -26.00 -7.43 1.93
C GLU A 111 -24.70 -7.13 2.69
N ILE A 112 -24.65 -5.99 3.39
CA ILE A 112 -23.52 -5.61 4.27
C ILE A 112 -23.42 -6.56 5.46
N GLU A 113 -24.56 -6.91 6.09
CA GLU A 113 -24.59 -7.88 7.19
C GLU A 113 -24.09 -9.27 6.74
N GLN A 114 -24.49 -9.70 5.55
CA GLN A 114 -24.04 -10.98 5.00
C GLN A 114 -22.55 -10.97 4.67
N PHE A 115 -22.03 -9.88 4.10
CA PHE A 115 -20.60 -9.70 3.88
C PHE A 115 -19.80 -9.81 5.18
N CYS A 116 -20.25 -9.13 6.24
CA CYS A 116 -19.61 -9.19 7.56
C CYS A 116 -19.60 -10.63 8.12
N LYS A 117 -20.69 -11.39 7.93
CA LYS A 117 -20.76 -12.80 8.33
C LYS A 117 -19.78 -13.68 7.53
N ASP A 118 -19.68 -13.46 6.22
CA ASP A 118 -18.83 -14.25 5.33
C ASP A 118 -17.33 -14.10 5.63
N ILE A 119 -16.91 -12.92 6.09
CA ILE A 119 -15.53 -12.65 6.54
C ILE A 119 -15.33 -12.85 8.05
N HIS A 120 -16.33 -13.40 8.75
CA HIS A 120 -16.35 -13.58 10.20
C HIS A 120 -16.04 -12.31 11.01
N TYR A 121 -16.52 -11.16 10.53
CA TYR A 121 -16.46 -9.89 11.26
C TYR A 121 -17.38 -9.94 12.48
N SER A 122 -16.93 -9.38 13.60
CA SER A 122 -17.67 -9.40 14.87
C SER A 122 -18.96 -8.57 14.78
N GLU A 123 -20.10 -9.15 15.17
CA GLU A 123 -21.37 -8.42 15.26
C GLU A 123 -21.28 -7.21 16.21
N ASP A 124 -20.58 -7.37 17.34
CA ASP A 124 -20.33 -6.28 18.29
C ASP A 124 -19.50 -5.15 17.68
N ASP A 125 -18.56 -5.47 16.78
CA ASP A 125 -17.74 -4.46 16.12
C ASP A 125 -18.48 -3.81 14.97
N LEU A 126 -19.28 -4.57 14.20
CA LEU A 126 -20.18 -4.02 13.19
C LEU A 126 -21.12 -2.99 13.81
N GLN A 127 -21.73 -3.30 14.96
CA GLN A 127 -22.61 -2.36 15.65
C GLN A 127 -21.89 -1.07 16.07
N LYS A 128 -20.60 -1.15 16.46
CA LYS A 128 -19.79 0.04 16.76
C LYS A 128 -19.53 0.88 15.50
N ILE A 129 -19.30 0.24 14.35
CA ILE A 129 -19.15 0.95 13.07
C ILE A 129 -20.44 1.68 12.71
N VAL A 130 -21.59 1.02 12.81
CA VAL A 130 -22.89 1.63 12.50
C VAL A 130 -23.17 2.79 13.44
N THR A 131 -22.95 2.63 14.75
CA THR A 131 -23.10 3.73 15.71
C THR A 131 -22.16 4.89 15.41
N TYR A 132 -20.91 4.61 15.02
CA TYR A 132 -19.97 5.64 14.58
C TYR A 132 -20.49 6.37 13.32
N TRP A 133 -20.96 5.63 12.32
CA TRP A 133 -21.48 6.20 11.08
C TRP A 133 -22.75 7.04 11.32
N ASP A 134 -23.70 6.57 12.14
CA ASP A 134 -24.90 7.33 12.52
C ASP A 134 -24.56 8.67 13.19
N GLU A 135 -23.50 8.71 14.01
CA GLU A 135 -23.11 9.90 14.76
C GLU A 135 -22.29 10.88 13.92
N TYR A 136 -21.40 10.38 13.06
CA TYR A 136 -20.38 11.20 12.40
C TYR A 136 -20.48 11.25 10.86
N GLY A 137 -21.17 10.29 10.22
CA GLY A 137 -21.15 10.07 8.77
C GLY A 137 -19.73 9.78 8.24
N TYR A 138 -19.52 9.92 6.93
CA TYR A 138 -18.17 9.94 6.35
C TYR A 138 -17.53 11.32 6.54
N GLY A 139 -16.53 11.41 7.43
CA GLY A 139 -15.60 12.54 7.43
C GLY A 139 -16.05 13.82 8.14
N LYS A 140 -16.68 13.74 9.32
CA LYS A 140 -16.79 14.93 10.21
C LYS A 140 -15.92 14.84 11.44
N GLU A 141 -14.80 15.55 11.36
CA GLU A 141 -14.19 16.37 12.42
C GLU A 141 -14.10 15.83 13.86
N HIS A 142 -14.24 14.54 14.17
CA HIS A 142 -14.33 14.16 15.58
C HIS A 142 -13.49 12.96 16.07
N THR A 143 -13.01 13.23 17.28
CA THR A 143 -12.08 12.54 18.16
C THR A 143 -12.63 11.24 18.79
N SER A 144 -13.59 10.58 18.14
CA SER A 144 -14.17 9.34 18.67
C SER A 144 -13.49 8.14 18.01
N PRO A 145 -13.00 7.17 18.79
CA PRO A 145 -12.25 6.07 18.22
C PRO A 145 -13.20 5.10 17.53
N LEU A 146 -13.20 5.16 16.20
CA LEU A 146 -13.66 4.06 15.37
C LEU A 146 -12.99 2.76 15.84
N VAL A 147 -13.73 1.66 15.83
CA VAL A 147 -13.22 0.36 16.26
C VAL A 147 -11.95 0.00 15.45
N TYR A 148 -10.92 -0.47 16.17
CA TYR A 148 -9.59 -0.76 15.64
C TYR A 148 -8.71 0.44 15.27
N PHE A 149 -9.20 1.68 15.44
CA PHE A 149 -8.43 2.92 15.25
C PHE A 149 -8.23 3.69 16.56
N THR A 150 -8.11 2.95 17.66
CA THR A 150 -7.78 3.52 18.97
C THR A 150 -6.28 3.80 19.11
N ASP A 151 -5.45 3.21 18.26
CA ASP A 151 -4.02 3.48 18.16
C ASP A 151 -3.78 4.69 17.27
N ARG A 152 -2.79 5.50 17.61
CA ARG A 152 -2.43 6.69 16.83
C ARG A 152 -1.54 6.34 15.62
N GLU A 153 -1.51 5.08 15.22
CA GLU A 153 -0.61 4.54 14.19
C GLU A 153 -1.21 4.59 12.76
N THR A 154 -2.35 5.25 12.56
CA THR A 154 -3.04 5.33 11.25
C THR A 154 -3.80 6.63 11.10
N ILE A 155 -3.81 7.21 9.89
CA ILE A 155 -4.47 8.51 9.65
C ILE A 155 -5.95 8.37 9.25
N ILE A 156 -6.30 7.49 8.31
CA ILE A 156 -7.68 7.33 7.84
C ILE A 156 -8.51 6.61 8.92
N PRO A 157 -9.77 7.02 9.23
CA PRO A 157 -10.65 7.96 8.51
C PRO A 157 -10.58 9.41 9.00
N PHE A 158 -9.68 9.74 9.93
CA PHE A 158 -9.60 11.06 10.51
C PHE A 158 -8.86 11.95 9.51
N GLY A 159 -9.54 12.95 8.93
CA GLY A 159 -8.90 13.92 8.04
C GLY A 159 -7.78 14.74 8.72
N ASP A 160 -7.68 16.03 8.42
CA ASP A 160 -6.65 16.96 8.97
C ASP A 160 -6.64 17.16 10.50
N ILE A 161 -7.36 16.34 11.26
CA ILE A 161 -7.59 16.46 12.71
C ILE A 161 -6.35 15.94 13.44
N GLU A 162 -5.31 16.77 13.38
CA GLU A 162 -4.08 16.71 14.15
C GLU A 162 -3.18 15.50 13.84
N ARG A 163 -2.57 15.52 12.64
CA ARG A 163 -1.29 14.84 12.33
C ARG A 163 -0.22 14.98 13.44
N SER A 164 -0.35 15.94 14.36
CA SER A 164 0.46 16.08 15.58
C SER A 164 0.35 14.90 16.56
N GLY A 165 -0.72 14.10 16.47
CA GLY A 165 -0.91 12.89 17.27
C GLY A 165 -0.43 11.60 16.61
N TYR A 166 -0.07 11.60 15.32
CA TYR A 166 0.31 10.39 14.58
C TYR A 166 1.60 9.78 15.13
N GLU A 167 1.55 8.50 15.48
CA GLU A 167 2.65 7.69 16.03
C GLU A 167 3.15 6.63 15.05
N GLY A 168 2.54 6.54 13.85
CA GLY A 168 2.99 5.63 12.80
C GLY A 168 4.27 6.10 12.10
N ASP A 169 4.80 5.26 11.20
CA ASP A 169 6.08 5.50 10.52
C ASP A 169 5.95 5.87 9.04
N PHE A 170 4.72 6.08 8.53
CA PHE A 170 4.48 6.42 7.14
C PHE A 170 4.71 7.91 6.85
N PRO A 171 5.68 8.30 6.00
CA PRO A 171 6.05 9.71 5.86
C PRO A 171 5.00 10.61 5.20
N ALA A 172 4.26 10.13 4.19
CA ALA A 172 3.27 10.98 3.48
C ALA A 172 2.12 11.44 4.40
N SER A 173 1.85 10.65 5.43
CA SER A 173 0.91 10.94 6.51
C SER A 173 1.38 12.09 7.42
N MET A 174 2.67 12.45 7.42
CA MET A 174 3.24 13.42 8.36
C MET A 174 3.20 14.87 7.84
N ASN A 175 2.94 15.81 8.74
CA ASN A 175 3.11 17.25 8.48
C ASN A 175 4.59 17.66 8.41
N HIS A 176 5.43 17.01 9.20
CA HIS A 176 6.87 17.20 9.23
C HIS A 176 7.55 15.84 9.23
N ILE A 177 8.43 15.61 8.26
CA ILE A 177 9.12 14.34 8.08
C ILE A 177 10.54 14.50 8.65
N ASP A 178 10.85 13.75 9.71
CA ASP A 178 12.23 13.65 10.19
C ASP A 178 13.10 13.00 9.09
N THR A 179 14.20 13.64 8.71
CA THR A 179 15.18 13.10 7.78
C THR A 179 15.62 11.67 8.12
N ALA A 180 15.60 11.25 9.39
CA ALA A 180 15.89 9.88 9.79
C ALA A 180 14.90 8.85 9.21
N LEU A 181 13.61 9.20 9.11
CA LEU A 181 12.57 8.33 8.54
C LEU A 181 12.76 8.13 7.04
N CYS A 182 13.32 9.14 6.35
CA CYS A 182 13.60 9.07 4.92
C CYS A 182 14.54 7.90 4.56
N TYR A 183 15.39 7.43 5.48
CA TYR A 183 16.30 6.30 5.26
C TYR A 183 15.58 4.94 5.17
N ASN A 184 14.28 4.89 5.47
CA ASN A 184 13.43 3.69 5.35
C ASN A 184 12.20 3.93 4.45
N ALA A 185 12.24 4.99 3.63
CA ALA A 185 11.17 5.37 2.73
C ALA A 185 11.64 5.45 1.27
N CYS A 186 10.74 5.12 0.34
CA CYS A 186 10.94 5.30 -1.10
C CYS A 186 10.32 6.62 -1.59
N ASN A 187 10.54 6.98 -2.87
CA ASN A 187 10.03 8.26 -3.38
C ASN A 187 8.51 8.38 -3.38
N PHE A 188 7.79 7.27 -3.53
CA PHE A 188 6.32 7.26 -3.54
C PHE A 188 5.72 7.56 -2.17
N GLU A 189 6.51 7.52 -1.11
CA GLU A 189 6.02 7.78 0.25
C GLU A 189 6.28 9.21 0.71
N ILE A 190 6.86 10.03 -0.16
CA ILE A 190 7.14 11.44 0.08
C ILE A 190 6.24 12.26 -0.83
N GLU A 191 5.06 12.63 -0.32
CA GLU A 191 4.10 13.48 -1.04
C GLU A 191 4.71 14.85 -1.38
N ASP A 192 5.32 15.51 -0.39
CA ASP A 192 5.98 16.81 -0.55
C ASP A 192 7.34 16.81 0.15
N ILE A 193 8.40 16.88 -0.65
CA ILE A 193 9.78 16.88 -0.17
C ILE A 193 10.05 18.07 0.78
N ASN A 194 9.32 19.18 0.66
CA ASN A 194 9.49 20.36 1.51
C ASN A 194 9.04 20.12 2.96
N ARG A 195 8.34 19.02 3.25
CA ARG A 195 8.00 18.61 4.62
C ARG A 195 9.18 18.00 5.38
N ILE A 196 10.28 17.67 4.69
CA ILE A 196 11.47 17.07 5.31
C ILE A 196 12.29 18.12 6.06
N THR A 197 12.69 17.81 7.29
CA THR A 197 13.36 18.75 8.21
C THR A 197 14.76 19.18 7.75
N ASP A 198 15.53 18.30 7.12
CA ASP A 198 16.85 18.60 6.58
C ASP A 198 17.10 17.95 5.21
N LEU A 199 16.82 18.71 4.15
CA LEU A 199 17.01 18.31 2.76
C LEU A 199 18.47 18.03 2.37
N LYS A 200 19.45 18.52 3.11
CA LYS A 200 20.87 18.31 2.76
C LYS A 200 21.35 16.90 3.10
N ASN A 201 20.66 16.23 4.02
CA ASN A 201 21.05 14.95 4.59
C ASN A 201 20.07 13.81 4.24
N ILE A 202 19.21 14.01 3.23
CA ILE A 202 18.33 12.96 2.73
C ILE A 202 19.11 11.90 1.94
N PRO A 203 18.62 10.66 1.90
CA PRO A 203 19.20 9.62 1.07
C PRO A 203 19.25 9.96 -0.43
N ASN A 204 20.29 9.48 -1.11
CA ASN A 204 20.50 9.75 -2.54
C ASN A 204 19.37 9.21 -3.44
N TRP A 205 18.66 8.15 -3.01
CA TRP A 205 17.53 7.63 -3.75
C TRP A 205 16.30 8.54 -3.71
N LEU A 206 16.23 9.51 -2.81
CA LEU A 206 15.14 10.49 -2.76
C LEU A 206 15.45 11.79 -3.52
N ARG A 207 16.71 12.05 -3.86
CA ARG A 207 17.13 13.30 -4.51
C ARG A 207 16.79 13.31 -5.99
N GLU A 208 16.13 14.36 -6.49
CA GLU A 208 15.75 14.45 -7.92
C GLU A 208 16.95 14.46 -8.88
N ASP A 209 18.10 14.99 -8.46
CA ASP A 209 19.31 15.18 -9.28
C ASP A 209 20.18 13.92 -9.45
N THR A 210 19.70 12.75 -9.01
CA THR A 210 20.49 11.52 -8.96
C THR A 210 19.95 10.46 -9.93
N ASP A 211 20.82 9.95 -10.81
CA ASP A 211 20.56 8.80 -11.67
C ASP A 211 20.31 7.53 -10.82
N LYS A 212 19.03 7.14 -10.71
CA LYS A 212 18.58 6.02 -9.86
C LYS A 212 19.10 4.68 -10.35
N LYS A 213 19.23 4.51 -11.67
CA LYS A 213 19.74 3.27 -12.26
C LYS A 213 21.21 3.08 -11.93
N ALA A 214 22.03 4.11 -12.14
CA ALA A 214 23.44 4.06 -11.77
C ALA A 214 23.63 3.87 -10.25
N LEU A 215 22.79 4.55 -9.44
CA LEU A 215 22.80 4.43 -7.99
C LEU A 215 22.48 3.00 -7.52
N PHE A 216 21.44 2.39 -8.09
CA PHE A 216 21.06 0.99 -7.84
C PHE A 216 22.22 0.04 -8.10
N TYR A 217 22.82 0.08 -9.29
CA TYR A 217 23.90 -0.84 -9.65
C TYR A 217 25.15 -0.64 -8.78
N ASN A 218 25.44 0.60 -8.40
CA ASN A 218 26.50 0.89 -7.44
C ASN A 218 26.23 0.21 -6.08
N TYR A 219 25.03 0.38 -5.50
CA TYR A 219 24.68 -0.26 -4.23
C TYR A 219 24.65 -1.79 -4.32
N LEU A 220 24.09 -2.34 -5.42
CA LEU A 220 24.05 -3.78 -5.66
C LEU A 220 25.46 -4.39 -5.72
N SER A 221 26.41 -3.71 -6.37
CA SER A 221 27.80 -4.17 -6.47
C SER A 221 28.53 -4.20 -5.12
N GLN A 222 28.08 -3.37 -4.17
CA GLN A 222 28.60 -3.28 -2.80
C GLN A 222 27.85 -4.17 -1.81
N ASN A 223 26.84 -4.91 -2.28
CA ASN A 223 25.93 -5.72 -1.46
C ASN A 223 25.11 -4.89 -0.44
N ASN A 224 24.88 -3.61 -0.74
CA ASN A 224 24.02 -2.71 0.02
C ASN A 224 22.57 -2.86 -0.47
N LEU A 225 21.94 -4.00 -0.10
CA LEU A 225 20.68 -4.44 -0.70
C LEU A 225 19.50 -3.54 -0.34
N LYS A 226 19.50 -2.95 0.86
CA LYS A 226 18.49 -1.99 1.30
C LYS A 226 18.50 -0.75 0.41
N GLU A 227 19.66 -0.15 0.23
CA GLU A 227 19.81 1.06 -0.57
C GLU A 227 19.56 0.79 -2.05
N ALA A 228 19.93 -0.40 -2.55
CA ALA A 228 19.53 -0.86 -3.88
C ALA A 228 18.00 -0.96 -3.98
N TRP A 229 17.33 -1.60 -3.03
CA TRP A 229 15.88 -1.73 -3.00
C TRP A 229 15.16 -0.37 -3.02
N PHE A 230 15.59 0.58 -2.19
CA PHE A 230 15.01 1.92 -2.20
C PHE A 230 15.30 2.70 -3.49
N SER A 231 16.47 2.50 -4.11
CA SER A 231 16.79 3.11 -5.40
C SER A 231 15.93 2.56 -6.54
N LEU A 232 15.58 1.27 -6.50
CA LEU A 232 14.70 0.60 -7.49
C LEU A 232 13.25 1.06 -7.37
N ASN A 233 12.81 1.35 -6.14
CA ASN A 233 11.46 1.86 -5.84
C ASN A 233 11.42 3.40 -5.83
N SER A 234 12.32 4.05 -6.56
CA SER A 234 12.28 5.48 -6.82
C SER A 234 11.67 5.76 -8.19
N LYS A 235 11.19 7.00 -8.40
CA LYS A 235 10.65 7.46 -9.69
C LYS A 235 11.75 7.61 -10.75
N GLY A 236 11.36 7.59 -12.01
CA GLY A 236 12.22 7.83 -13.18
C GLY A 236 12.85 6.56 -13.73
N TRP A 237 12.29 5.39 -13.43
CA TRP A 237 12.72 4.14 -14.02
C TRP A 237 11.83 3.75 -15.19
N LYS A 238 12.44 3.22 -16.24
CA LYS A 238 11.70 2.47 -17.26
C LYS A 238 11.30 1.11 -16.73
N LEU A 239 10.07 0.68 -16.99
CA LEU A 239 9.54 -0.58 -16.45
C LEU A 239 10.41 -1.80 -16.82
N LYS A 240 10.94 -1.82 -18.05
CA LYS A 240 11.88 -2.87 -18.49
C LYS A 240 13.15 -2.90 -17.65
N ASP A 241 13.70 -1.73 -17.33
CA ASP A 241 14.89 -1.62 -16.49
C ASP A 241 14.60 -2.05 -15.05
N VAL A 242 13.38 -1.81 -14.55
CA VAL A 242 12.91 -2.30 -13.25
C VAL A 242 12.88 -3.82 -13.24
N ALA A 243 12.29 -4.44 -14.26
CA ALA A 243 12.24 -5.90 -14.38
C ALA A 243 13.65 -6.52 -14.32
N GLU A 244 14.58 -5.99 -15.12
CA GLU A 244 15.97 -6.45 -15.15
C GLU A 244 16.70 -6.24 -13.81
N ALA A 245 16.52 -5.08 -13.19
CA ALA A 245 17.14 -4.75 -11.91
C ALA A 245 16.56 -5.59 -10.75
N LEU A 246 15.25 -5.81 -10.74
CA LEU A 246 14.55 -6.61 -9.73
C LEU A 246 15.06 -8.06 -9.73
N MET A 247 15.26 -8.64 -10.92
CA MET A 247 15.82 -9.99 -11.07
C MET A 247 17.27 -10.07 -10.59
N GLN A 248 18.10 -9.06 -10.88
CA GLN A 248 19.47 -9.00 -10.37
C GLN A 248 19.54 -8.83 -8.85
N LEU A 249 18.59 -8.09 -8.25
CA LEU A 249 18.48 -7.98 -6.79
C LEU A 249 17.99 -9.31 -6.18
N ARG A 250 17.08 -10.02 -6.85
CA ARG A 250 16.59 -11.35 -6.46
C ARG A 250 17.74 -12.34 -6.29
N ASP A 251 18.70 -12.32 -7.21
CA ASP A 251 19.88 -13.20 -7.18
C ASP A 251 20.84 -12.91 -6.01
N LYS A 252 20.68 -11.79 -5.29
CA LYS A 252 21.50 -11.42 -4.12
C LYS A 252 20.91 -11.85 -2.78
N THR A 253 19.70 -12.37 -2.76
CA THR A 253 19.02 -12.78 -1.53
C THR A 253 18.48 -14.20 -1.63
N ASN A 254 18.26 -14.85 -0.49
CA ASN A 254 17.56 -16.13 -0.38
C ASN A 254 16.14 -15.96 0.21
N ASP A 255 15.66 -14.71 0.33
CA ASP A 255 14.33 -14.44 0.83
C ASP A 255 13.26 -14.98 -0.13
N LYS A 256 12.49 -15.95 0.36
CA LYS A 256 11.49 -16.67 -0.45
C LYS A 256 10.33 -15.75 -0.87
N LEU A 257 9.87 -14.86 0.02
CA LEU A 257 8.80 -13.93 -0.30
C LEU A 257 9.28 -12.92 -1.35
N PHE A 258 10.51 -12.41 -1.21
CA PHE A 258 11.14 -11.55 -2.22
C PHE A 258 11.16 -12.23 -3.58
N HIS A 259 11.58 -13.49 -3.64
CA HIS A 259 11.64 -14.24 -4.90
C HIS A 259 10.27 -14.34 -5.55
N GLN A 260 9.23 -14.68 -4.79
CA GLN A 260 7.87 -14.79 -5.32
C GLN A 260 7.31 -13.46 -5.81
N ILE A 261 7.56 -12.37 -5.08
CA ILE A 261 7.11 -11.03 -5.49
C ILE A 261 7.85 -10.58 -6.74
N ALA A 262 9.17 -10.76 -6.79
CA ALA A 262 9.97 -10.44 -7.96
C ALA A 262 9.51 -11.21 -9.20
N ASP A 263 9.34 -12.53 -9.07
CA ASP A 263 8.86 -13.38 -10.16
C ASP A 263 7.43 -12.99 -10.59
N TYR A 264 6.55 -12.67 -9.63
CA TYR A 264 5.18 -12.24 -9.93
C TYR A 264 5.15 -10.91 -10.68
N TRP A 265 5.89 -9.90 -10.20
CA TRP A 265 5.93 -8.57 -10.80
C TRP A 265 6.47 -8.63 -12.24
N VAL A 266 7.57 -9.35 -12.47
CA VAL A 266 8.15 -9.51 -13.81
C VAL A 266 7.20 -10.27 -14.73
N TYR A 267 6.59 -11.36 -14.24
CA TYR A 267 5.62 -12.12 -15.03
C TYR A 267 4.39 -11.30 -15.45
N THR A 268 3.88 -10.44 -14.56
CA THR A 268 2.71 -9.60 -14.91
C THR A 268 3.08 -8.44 -15.81
N TYR A 269 4.25 -7.84 -15.62
CA TYR A 269 4.81 -6.86 -16.55
C TYR A 269 5.00 -7.45 -17.97
N GLU A 270 5.56 -8.66 -18.11
CA GLU A 270 5.75 -9.30 -19.42
C GLU A 270 4.44 -9.63 -20.15
N LEU A 271 3.32 -9.68 -19.40
CA LEU A 271 1.98 -9.90 -19.94
C LEU A 271 1.16 -8.62 -20.12
N SER A 272 1.67 -7.47 -19.67
CA SER A 272 0.94 -6.20 -19.77
C SER A 272 1.06 -5.62 -21.19
N ASP A 273 0.19 -4.66 -21.48
CA ASP A 273 0.19 -3.92 -22.76
C ASP A 273 1.17 -2.73 -22.76
N CYS A 274 2.04 -2.63 -21.75
CA CYS A 274 2.94 -1.51 -21.55
C CYS A 274 4.10 -1.49 -22.56
N ASP A 275 4.43 -0.31 -23.11
CA ASP A 275 5.58 -0.14 -23.99
C ASP A 275 6.92 -0.14 -23.21
N GLU A 276 8.02 -0.50 -23.87
CA GLU A 276 9.39 -0.44 -23.33
C GLU A 276 9.83 0.98 -22.93
N THR A 277 9.09 2.01 -23.35
CA THR A 277 9.34 3.41 -22.98
C THR A 277 8.55 3.87 -21.77
N GLU A 278 7.63 3.06 -21.24
CA GLU A 278 6.86 3.45 -20.07
C GLU A 278 7.74 3.52 -18.83
N GLU A 279 7.45 4.54 -18.02
CA GLU A 279 8.15 4.86 -16.79
C GLU A 279 7.15 4.92 -15.64
N TYR A 280 7.64 4.73 -14.42
CA TYR A 280 6.99 5.22 -13.20
C TYR A 280 7.94 6.14 -12.42
#